data_AF-A0A537P499-F1
#
_entry.id   AF-A0A537P499-F1
#
_cell.length_a   1.000
_cell.length_b   1.000
_cell.length_c   1.000
_cell.angle_alpha   90.00
_cell.angle_beta   90.00
_cell.angle_gamma   90.00
#
_symmetry.space_group_name_H-M   'P 1'
#
loop_
_entity.id
_entity.type
_entity.pdbx_description
1 polymer ?
#
loop_
_entity_poly.entity_id
_entity_poly.type
_entity_poly.pdbx_seq_one_letter_code
_entity_poly.pdbx_strand_id
1 'polypeptide(L)'
;MSTLEIPALREIAESSNAWPFQEARKIVARLKKRPKDEVVFETGYGPSGLPHIGTFGEVARTTMVRHAFRVLTDDNIKTRLIAFSDDMDGLRKVPDNVPNRDMMAQHLGKPLSRVPDPFSSEYPS
;
A
#
# COMPACT_ATOMS: atom_id res chain seq x y z
N MET A 1 -20.39 25.85 1.85
CA MET A 1 -19.86 24.56 2.34
C MET A 1 -19.31 24.80 3.72
N SER A 2 -20.01 24.30 4.75
CA SER A 2 -19.69 24.55 6.15
C SER A 2 -18.39 23.86 6.50
N THR A 3 -17.45 24.65 7.01
CA THR A 3 -16.34 24.20 7.86
C THR A 3 -16.94 23.45 9.04
N LEU A 4 -17.05 22.12 8.94
CA LEU A 4 -17.10 21.29 10.14
C LEU A 4 -15.87 21.67 10.96
N GLU A 5 -16.10 22.26 12.14
CA GLU A 5 -15.02 22.73 12.99
C GLU A 5 -14.04 21.57 13.23
N ILE A 6 -12.77 21.79 12.86
CA ILE A 6 -11.68 20.81 12.97
C ILE A 6 -11.61 20.10 14.34
N PRO A 7 -11.91 20.76 15.49
CA PRO A 7 -12.00 20.09 16.79
C PRO A 7 -13.00 18.92 16.84
N ALA A 8 -14.14 19.01 16.17
CA ALA A 8 -15.16 17.97 16.16
C ALA A 8 -14.68 16.71 15.42
N LEU A 9 -13.90 16.87 14.34
CA LEU A 9 -13.37 15.74 13.58
C LEU A 9 -12.33 14.94 14.37
N ARG A 10 -11.49 15.63 15.15
CA ARG A 10 -10.49 14.98 16.01
C ARG A 10 -11.14 14.20 17.16
N GLU A 11 -12.13 14.79 17.82
CA GLU A 11 -12.86 14.11 18.91
C GLU A 11 -13.60 12.85 18.41
N ILE A 12 -14.22 12.95 17.23
CA ILE A 12 -14.82 11.80 16.55
C ILE A 12 -13.76 10.75 16.18
N ALA A 13 -12.60 11.18 15.67
CA ALA A 13 -11.50 10.28 15.33
C ALA A 13 -10.95 9.52 16.55
N GLU A 14 -10.80 10.21 17.68
CA GLU A 14 -10.29 9.63 18.93
C GLU A 14 -11.23 8.54 19.48
N SER A 15 -12.54 8.74 19.36
CA SER A 15 -13.58 7.80 19.80
C SER A 15 -14.06 6.80 18.73
N SER A 16 -13.65 6.96 17.47
CA SER A 16 -14.12 6.12 16.36
C SER A 16 -13.74 4.65 16.53
N ASN A 17 -14.74 3.78 16.32
CA ASN A 17 -14.57 2.32 16.31
C ASN A 17 -14.10 1.78 14.96
N ALA A 18 -13.95 2.62 13.93
CA ALA A 18 -13.44 2.16 12.64
C ALA A 18 -11.99 1.66 12.79
N TRP A 19 -11.71 0.50 12.19
CA TRP A 19 -10.42 -0.19 12.33
C TRP A 19 -9.18 0.67 12.00
N PRO A 20 -9.18 1.63 11.04
CA PRO A 20 -8.00 2.43 10.77
C PRO A 20 -7.62 3.32 11.95
N PHE A 21 -8.61 3.86 12.66
CA PHE A 21 -8.39 4.68 13.85
C PHE A 21 -7.92 3.83 15.03
N GLN A 22 -8.38 2.58 15.15
CA GLN A 22 -7.85 1.65 16.15
C GLN A 22 -6.35 1.39 15.95
N GLU A 23 -5.92 1.10 14.72
CA GLU A 23 -4.50 0.89 14.42
C GLU A 23 -3.68 2.17 14.57
N ALA A 24 -4.20 3.31 14.09
CA ALA A 24 -3.52 4.59 14.21
C ALA A 24 -3.33 5.01 15.68
N ARG A 25 -4.29 4.76 16.57
CA ARG A 25 -4.15 5.02 18.02
C ARG A 25 -3.01 4.22 18.64
N LYS A 26 -2.77 2.97 18.21
CA LYS A 26 -1.62 2.19 18.67
C LYS A 26 -0.30 2.85 18.29
N ILE A 27 -0.21 3.43 17.09
CA ILE A 27 0.97 4.18 16.63
C ILE A 27 1.17 5.43 17.49
N VAL A 28 0.12 6.23 17.70
CA VAL A 28 0.17 7.44 18.55
C VAL A 28 0.61 7.09 19.98
N ALA A 29 0.05 6.03 20.57
CA ALA A 29 0.43 5.56 21.90
C ALA A 29 1.91 5.14 21.97
N ARG A 30 2.46 4.57 20.89
CA ARG A 30 3.87 4.21 20.79
C ARG A 30 4.76 5.44 20.71
N LEU A 31 4.36 6.47 19.94
CA LEU A 31 5.11 7.72 19.80
C LEU A 31 5.18 8.52 21.09
N LYS A 32 4.12 8.50 21.92
CA LYS A 32 4.15 9.10 23.27
C LYS A 32 5.26 8.52 24.15
N LYS A 33 5.60 7.24 23.96
CA LYS A 33 6.69 6.56 24.70
C LYS A 33 8.05 6.71 24.01
N ARG A 34 8.06 6.78 22.67
CA ARG A 34 9.26 6.82 21.84
C ARG A 34 9.04 7.84 20.72
N PRO A 35 9.28 9.14 20.98
CA PRO A 35 9.07 10.19 19.99
C PRO A 35 9.91 9.99 18.73
N LYS A 36 9.33 10.36 17.58
CA LYS A 36 10.00 10.37 16.28
C LYS A 36 9.48 11.56 15.48
N ASP A 37 10.35 12.15 14.66
CA ASP A 37 9.99 13.27 13.79
C ASP A 37 9.25 12.83 12.52
N GLU A 38 9.42 11.57 12.11
CA GLU A 38 8.75 10.95 10.95
C GLU A 38 8.23 9.54 11.29
N VAL A 39 7.04 9.23 10.77
CA VAL A 39 6.48 7.87 10.73
C VAL A 39 6.39 7.38 9.29
N VAL A 40 7.04 6.25 9.02
CA VAL A 40 7.00 5.57 7.73
C VAL A 40 5.87 4.55 7.74
N PHE A 41 5.00 4.65 6.74
CA PHE A 41 3.98 3.68 6.39
C PHE A 41 4.46 2.94 5.15
N GLU A 42 4.26 1.64 5.12
CA GLU A 42 4.83 0.78 4.08
C GLU A 42 3.78 -0.21 3.58
N THR A 43 3.76 -0.44 2.28
CA THR A 43 2.90 -1.42 1.62
C THR A 43 3.61 -2.02 0.43
N GLY A 44 3.51 -3.34 0.29
CA GLY A 44 4.02 -4.09 -0.85
C GLY A 44 2.86 -4.66 -1.66
N TYR A 45 3.10 -4.92 -2.94
CA TYR A 45 2.23 -5.76 -3.76
C TYR A 45 3.06 -6.58 -4.75
N GLY A 46 2.63 -7.81 -5.03
CA GLY A 46 3.27 -8.66 -6.03
C GLY A 46 2.77 -8.37 -7.44
N PRO A 47 3.63 -8.04 -8.42
CA PRO A 47 3.22 -7.76 -9.81
C PRO A 47 3.09 -9.04 -10.66
N SER A 48 2.77 -10.19 -10.06
CA SER A 48 2.80 -11.49 -10.75
C SER A 48 1.60 -11.75 -11.66
N GLY A 49 0.67 -10.82 -11.76
CA GLY A 49 -0.54 -10.93 -12.56
C GLY A 49 -1.23 -9.58 -12.72
N LEU A 50 -2.32 -9.57 -13.49
CA LEU A 50 -3.11 -8.35 -13.67
C LEU A 50 -3.63 -7.84 -12.31
N PRO A 51 -3.42 -6.54 -11.99
CA PRO A 51 -3.92 -5.96 -10.75
C PRO A 51 -5.43 -6.16 -10.61
N HIS A 52 -5.86 -6.57 -9.42
CA HIS A 52 -7.28 -6.70 -9.09
C HIS A 52 -7.60 -5.89 -7.84
N ILE A 53 -8.89 -5.87 -7.46
CA ILE A 53 -9.36 -5.11 -6.30
C ILE A 53 -8.64 -5.49 -4.98
N GLY A 54 -8.09 -6.70 -4.90
CA GLY A 54 -7.31 -7.16 -3.76
C GLY A 54 -5.96 -6.45 -3.67
N THR A 55 -5.21 -6.37 -4.78
CA THR A 55 -3.96 -5.60 -4.90
C THR A 55 -4.19 -4.13 -4.55
N PHE A 56 -5.28 -3.54 -5.03
CA PHE A 56 -5.67 -2.18 -4.63
C PHE A 56 -5.96 -2.10 -3.13
N GLY A 57 -6.68 -3.10 -2.58
CA GLY A 57 -6.99 -3.20 -1.16
C GLY A 57 -5.76 -3.23 -0.26
N GLU A 58 -4.66 -3.85 -0.69
CA GLU A 58 -3.38 -3.85 0.04
C GLU A 58 -2.85 -2.43 0.24
N VAL A 59 -2.73 -1.67 -0.84
CA VAL A 59 -2.26 -0.27 -0.81
C VAL A 59 -3.26 0.64 -0.08
N ALA A 60 -4.56 0.42 -0.30
CA ALA A 60 -5.63 1.23 0.28
C ALA A 60 -5.66 1.11 1.81
N ARG A 61 -5.48 -0.10 2.37
CA ARG A 61 -5.50 -0.31 3.83
C ARG A 61 -4.43 0.51 4.55
N THR A 62 -3.19 0.46 4.07
CA THR A 62 -2.10 1.26 4.66
C THR A 62 -2.39 2.75 4.53
N THR A 63 -2.95 3.18 3.39
CA THR A 63 -3.35 4.58 3.19
C THR A 63 -4.45 5.03 4.15
N MET A 64 -5.43 4.17 4.44
CA MET A 64 -6.50 4.44 5.42
C MET A 64 -5.94 4.63 6.84
N VAL A 65 -5.02 3.76 7.28
CA VAL A 65 -4.37 3.89 8.60
C VAL A 65 -3.52 5.16 8.65
N ARG A 66 -2.77 5.45 7.59
CA ARG A 66 -2.00 6.70 7.49
C ARG A 66 -2.90 7.92 7.60
N HIS A 67 -4.03 7.93 6.91
CA HIS A 67 -4.98 9.04 6.99
C HIS A 67 -5.55 9.19 8.41
N ALA A 68 -6.00 8.10 9.03
CA ALA A 68 -6.48 8.12 10.40
C ALA A 68 -5.42 8.63 11.39
N PHE A 69 -4.17 8.22 11.20
CA PHE A 69 -3.03 8.73 11.98
C PHE A 69 -2.85 10.24 11.81
N ARG A 70 -2.85 10.74 10.57
CA ARG A 70 -2.75 12.16 10.26
C ARG A 70 -3.83 12.96 10.98
N VAL A 71 -5.09 12.50 10.92
CA VAL A 71 -6.23 13.12 11.63
C VAL A 71 -6.01 13.12 13.15
N LEU A 72 -5.58 12.01 13.75
CA LEU A 72 -5.33 11.94 15.20
C LEU A 72 -4.16 12.80 15.68
N THR A 73 -3.25 13.17 14.78
CA THR A 73 -2.06 13.97 15.09
C THR A 73 -2.17 15.43 14.63
N ASP A 74 -3.30 15.81 14.04
CA ASP A 74 -3.50 17.09 13.34
C ASP A 74 -2.33 17.43 12.39
N ASP A 75 -1.84 16.43 11.65
CA ASP A 75 -0.70 16.54 10.73
C ASP A 75 0.61 17.10 11.34
N ASN A 76 0.73 17.13 12.68
CA ASN A 76 1.93 17.65 13.37
C ASN A 76 3.14 16.69 13.30
N ILE A 77 2.94 15.45 12.85
CA ILE A 77 4.00 14.44 12.72
C ILE A 77 4.16 14.10 11.24
N LYS A 78 5.39 14.19 10.72
CA LYS A 78 5.67 13.90 9.30
C LYS A 78 5.35 12.44 9.01
N THR A 79 4.76 12.19 7.84
CA THR A 79 4.46 10.83 7.38
C THR A 79 4.99 10.60 5.98
N ARG A 80 5.58 9.43 5.74
CA ARG A 80 6.02 8.98 4.42
C ARG A 80 5.39 7.65 4.11
N LEU A 81 4.82 7.50 2.91
CA LEU A 81 4.30 6.22 2.41
C LEU A 81 5.30 5.65 1.42
N ILE A 82 5.79 4.44 1.69
CA ILE A 82 6.59 3.65 0.75
C ILE A 82 5.65 2.58 0.19
N ALA A 83 5.38 2.67 -1.10
CA ALA A 83 4.71 1.60 -1.84
C ALA A 83 5.77 0.95 -2.74
N PHE A 84 5.96 -0.36 -2.60
CA PHE A 84 6.92 -1.11 -3.40
C PHE A 84 6.23 -2.26 -4.12
N SER A 85 6.83 -2.64 -5.24
CA SER A 85 6.44 -3.79 -6.02
C SER A 85 7.44 -4.91 -5.74
N ASP A 86 6.96 -6.09 -5.37
CA ASP A 86 7.79 -7.30 -5.17
C ASP A 86 8.16 -7.93 -6.51
N ASP A 87 8.79 -7.16 -7.40
CA ASP A 87 9.13 -7.56 -8.76
C ASP A 87 10.36 -8.49 -8.85
N MET A 88 11.07 -8.67 -7.74
CA MET A 88 12.18 -9.61 -7.63
C MET A 88 11.72 -11.06 -7.36
N ASP A 89 10.45 -11.26 -7.03
CA ASP A 89 9.88 -12.60 -6.84
C ASP A 89 9.87 -13.39 -8.15
N GLY A 90 10.05 -14.71 -8.05
CA GLY A 90 10.03 -15.59 -9.21
C GLY A 90 8.63 -15.79 -9.79
N LEU A 91 8.49 -15.77 -11.12
CA LEU A 91 7.24 -16.15 -11.81
C LEU A 91 6.91 -17.63 -11.51
N ARG A 92 5.91 -17.88 -10.66
CA ARG A 92 5.55 -19.24 -10.21
C ARG A 92 4.65 -19.99 -11.18
N LYS A 93 3.73 -19.28 -11.83
CA LYS A 93 2.78 -19.81 -12.81
C LYS A 93 2.52 -18.74 -13.86
N VAL A 94 2.33 -19.16 -15.12
CA VAL A 94 1.84 -18.29 -16.19
C VAL A 94 0.33 -18.05 -16.00
N PRO A 95 -0.13 -16.78 -15.89
CA PRO A 95 -1.55 -16.48 -15.82
C PRO A 95 -2.31 -16.95 -17.07
N ASP A 96 -3.56 -17.35 -16.90
CA ASP A 96 -4.38 -17.87 -18.00
C ASP A 96 -5.04 -16.74 -18.84
N ASN A 97 -5.01 -15.51 -18.32
CA ASN A 97 -5.65 -14.32 -18.88
C ASN A 97 -4.68 -13.36 -19.59
N VAL A 98 -3.46 -13.80 -19.91
CA VAL A 98 -2.46 -13.01 -20.63
C VAL A 98 -2.11 -13.64 -21.99
N PRO A 99 -1.78 -12.84 -23.01
CA PRO A 99 -1.25 -13.35 -24.28
C PRO A 99 0.16 -13.93 -24.12
N ASN A 100 0.69 -14.54 -25.19
CA ASN A 100 2.08 -15.02 -25.26
C ASN A 100 2.51 -15.98 -24.12
N ARG A 101 1.60 -16.88 -23.71
CA ARG A 101 1.79 -17.81 -22.58
C ARG A 101 3.00 -18.75 -22.76
N ASP A 102 3.25 -19.22 -23.99
CA ASP A 102 4.38 -20.09 -24.30
C ASP A 102 5.73 -19.38 -24.13
N MET A 103 5.78 -18.08 -24.44
CA MET A 103 6.95 -17.24 -24.18
C MET A 103 7.15 -17.10 -22.66
N MET A 104 6.09 -16.72 -21.92
CA MET A 104 6.18 -16.56 -20.47
C MET A 104 6.59 -17.85 -19.74
N ALA A 105 6.17 -19.01 -20.23
CA ALA A 105 6.55 -20.31 -19.67
C ALA A 105 8.08 -20.54 -19.66
N GLN A 106 8.81 -19.96 -20.61
CA GLN A 106 10.27 -20.01 -20.69
C GLN A 106 10.97 -19.15 -19.63
N HIS A 107 10.21 -18.31 -18.91
CA HIS A 107 10.71 -17.41 -17.87
C HIS A 107 10.23 -17.80 -16.45
N LEU A 108 9.62 -18.98 -16.29
CA LEU A 108 9.27 -19.51 -14.96
C LEU A 108 10.50 -19.54 -14.03
N GLY A 109 10.29 -19.12 -12.78
CA GLY A 109 11.33 -19.03 -11.75
C GLY A 109 12.27 -17.82 -11.88
N LYS A 110 12.24 -17.07 -12.99
CA LYS A 110 12.97 -15.80 -13.10
C LYS A 110 12.23 -14.68 -12.35
N PRO A 111 12.94 -13.65 -11.85
CA PRO A 111 12.32 -12.45 -11.28
C PRO A 111 11.30 -11.83 -12.24
N LEU A 112 10.18 -11.35 -11.73
CA LEU A 112 9.13 -10.69 -12.52
C LEU A 112 9.67 -9.50 -13.33
N SER A 113 10.63 -8.76 -12.77
CA SER A 113 11.38 -7.70 -13.47
C SER A 113 12.21 -8.16 -14.67
N ARG A 114 12.37 -9.48 -14.88
CA ARG A 114 13.09 -10.08 -16.00
C ARG A 114 12.19 -10.89 -16.94
N VAL A 115 10.87 -10.80 -16.75
CA VAL A 115 9.88 -11.44 -17.62
C VAL A 115 9.44 -10.42 -18.68
N PRO A 116 9.53 -10.76 -19.98
CA PRO A 116 9.00 -9.93 -21.08
C PRO A 116 7.53 -9.59 -20.88
N ASP A 117 7.16 -8.35 -21.23
CA ASP A 117 5.76 -7.93 -21.26
C ASP A 117 4.97 -8.86 -22.19
N PRO A 118 3.96 -9.59 -21.70
CA PRO A 118 3.19 -10.47 -22.56
C PRO A 118 2.34 -9.70 -23.59
N PHE A 119 2.03 -8.42 -23.37
CA PHE A 119 1.13 -7.62 -24.19
C PHE A 119 1.83 -6.79 -25.27
N SER A 120 3.08 -6.39 -25.06
CA SER A 120 3.83 -5.55 -25.99
C SER A 120 5.31 -5.93 -26.02
N SER A 121 6.00 -5.50 -27.07
CA SER A 121 7.47 -5.52 -27.15
C SER A 121 8.05 -4.11 -27.20
N GLU A 122 7.29 -3.11 -26.76
CA GLU A 122 7.68 -1.69 -26.85
C GLU A 122 8.79 -1.37 -25.84
N TYR A 123 8.77 -2.03 -24.69
CA TYR A 123 9.72 -1.80 -23.60
C TYR A 123 10.54 -3.06 -23.31
N PRO A 124 11.86 -2.93 -23.07
CA PRO A 124 12.66 -4.05 -22.60
C PRO A 124 12.30 -4.43 -21.16
N SER A 125 12.53 -5.69 -20.82
CA SER A 125 12.57 -6.17 -19.43
C SER A 125 13.91 -5.92 -18.77
#